data_AF-A0A838R0S9-F1
#
_entry.id   AF-A0A838R0S9-F1
#
_cell.length_a   1.000
_cell.length_b   1.000
_cell.length_c   1.000
_cell.angle_alpha   90.00
_cell.angle_beta   90.00
_cell.angle_gamma   90.00
#
_symmetry.space_group_name_H-M   'P 1'
#
loop_
_entity.id
_entity.type
_entity.pdbx_description
1 polymer ?
#
loop_
_entity_poly.entity_id
_entity_poly.type
_entity_poly.pdbx_seq_one_letter_code
_entity_poly.pdbx_strand_id
1 'polypeptide(L)'
;MATAQTSTNVNWTGGPGNWTNTSKWFNETSLSTGFLPSVDYNEIARIDGGVVTVNTGLANGTDASGSTNPGGVRLGTVSGAGELTIANAGTLRVQDGTATNGSLVVGGAGSGTLRVQRGGSLTVDGPLTSAAASTNLIALGSAAGVGTANLTVGSASFGGTTIVHRDVAFASSSITLQSSGVYQPVFTGGVSSVLQATGSANLGGTLRPDFGGSAPAVGSSWNLFEAAGVNGVFANIDSSLAGALGEGVSFIVSTPAISGGRRAVQLSLKQLPVLNVNRDTGAVSLTNPGTTAVTLDGYSISSTLGAINAGQWSSFQDQNVLGGGWRESPPTANRLSELKQSGVGSLAGGQTISLGAVFSPTPTTLGAPTEDFQFQYTSPEGILSGLVKYTGTKVNNILLQVDPTNGEARLRNPSSFSVNIDGYTITSAGSLTPAGWTSLDDQNTAGGDWRESPGLSTRLSELKQTASTTLAPGASYNLGAIFNPTMPKDLTFEFLQLGQSQATAGAVVFAPLTAAVTPGDFDQNGVVNGQDLNLWKTAFGTTTQANADGDSDSDGNDFLIWQRNLGASGATPAATVTAAAVPEPTSLVVAIGLTAALGAYRRGFNRVSVLSVP
;
A
#
# COMPACT_ATOMS: atom_id res chain seq x y z
N MET A 1 -44.27 -36.93 -36.61
CA MET A 1 -42.96 -36.28 -36.46
C MET A 1 -43.20 -34.98 -35.73
N ALA A 2 -42.94 -34.92 -34.43
CA ALA A 2 -43.00 -33.67 -33.69
C ALA A 2 -41.72 -32.88 -34.02
N THR A 3 -41.84 -31.76 -34.72
CA THR A 3 -40.77 -30.78 -34.87
C THR A 3 -40.27 -30.40 -33.49
N ALA A 4 -38.96 -30.54 -33.23
CA ALA A 4 -38.35 -30.07 -31.99
C ALA A 4 -38.65 -28.58 -31.84
N GLN A 5 -39.44 -28.20 -30.83
CA GLN A 5 -39.69 -26.80 -30.54
C GLN A 5 -38.38 -26.15 -30.09
N THR A 6 -37.95 -25.12 -30.80
CA THR A 6 -36.85 -24.26 -30.39
C THR A 6 -37.27 -23.42 -29.19
N SER A 7 -36.33 -23.09 -28.31
CA SER A 7 -36.61 -22.19 -27.19
C SER A 7 -37.06 -20.81 -27.67
N THR A 8 -37.96 -20.18 -26.91
CA THR A 8 -38.58 -18.88 -27.24
C THR A 8 -38.44 -17.91 -26.07
N ASN A 9 -38.16 -16.63 -26.31
CA ASN A 9 -38.21 -15.65 -25.22
C ASN A 9 -39.64 -15.13 -24.99
N VAL A 10 -39.97 -14.96 -23.72
CA VAL A 10 -41.15 -14.24 -23.25
C VAL A 10 -40.66 -13.03 -22.48
N ASN A 11 -40.79 -11.86 -23.10
CA ASN A 11 -40.22 -10.61 -22.62
C ASN A 11 -41.14 -9.91 -21.64
N TRP A 12 -40.59 -9.42 -20.55
CA TRP A 12 -41.25 -8.44 -19.70
C TRP A 12 -41.30 -7.09 -20.41
N THR A 13 -42.49 -6.52 -20.50
CA THR A 13 -42.75 -5.23 -21.18
C THR A 13 -43.23 -4.15 -20.21
N GLY A 14 -43.31 -4.47 -18.90
CA GLY A 14 -43.73 -3.54 -17.87
C GLY A 14 -42.57 -2.71 -17.29
N GLY A 15 -42.91 -1.66 -16.54
CA GLY A 15 -42.00 -1.08 -15.55
C GLY A 15 -41.91 -1.99 -14.31
N PRO A 16 -41.90 -1.43 -13.09
CA PRO A 16 -42.08 -2.23 -11.87
C PRO A 16 -43.41 -2.98 -11.86
N GLY A 17 -43.38 -4.28 -11.56
CA GLY A 17 -44.60 -5.09 -11.52
C GLY A 17 -44.41 -6.48 -10.91
N ASN A 18 -45.52 -7.22 -10.83
CA ASN A 18 -45.55 -8.58 -10.30
C ASN A 18 -45.37 -9.60 -11.43
N TRP A 19 -44.61 -10.67 -11.19
CA TRP A 19 -44.46 -11.79 -12.11
C TRP A 19 -45.80 -12.35 -12.58
N THR A 20 -46.81 -12.39 -11.72
CA THR A 20 -48.15 -12.92 -12.03
C THR A 20 -48.98 -12.03 -12.96
N ASN A 21 -48.50 -10.84 -13.33
CA ASN A 21 -49.20 -9.98 -14.28
C ASN A 21 -49.00 -10.48 -15.72
N THR A 22 -49.84 -11.43 -16.13
CA THR A 22 -49.80 -12.08 -17.45
C THR A 22 -49.89 -11.10 -18.63
N SER A 23 -50.50 -9.93 -18.45
CA SER A 23 -50.59 -8.89 -19.50
C SER A 23 -49.25 -8.23 -19.84
N LYS A 24 -48.21 -8.42 -19.00
CA LYS A 24 -46.89 -7.80 -19.15
C LYS A 24 -45.84 -8.72 -19.75
N TRP A 25 -46.18 -9.99 -19.97
CA TRP A 25 -45.34 -10.97 -20.63
C TRP A 25 -45.72 -11.05 -22.11
N PHE A 26 -44.77 -10.73 -22.99
CA PHE A 26 -44.94 -10.78 -24.44
C PHE A 26 -44.08 -11.89 -25.06
N ASN A 27 -44.70 -12.85 -25.72
CA ASN A 27 -44.00 -13.94 -26.38
C ASN A 27 -43.61 -13.57 -27.82
N GLU A 28 -42.32 -13.73 -28.14
CA GLU A 28 -41.76 -13.35 -29.44
C GLU A 28 -42.24 -14.23 -30.61
N THR A 29 -42.58 -15.50 -30.35
CA THR A 29 -42.99 -16.47 -31.38
C THR A 29 -44.48 -16.34 -31.69
N SER A 30 -45.33 -16.24 -30.66
CA SER A 30 -46.79 -16.13 -30.84
C SER A 30 -47.28 -14.69 -31.02
N LEU A 31 -46.42 -13.69 -30.78
CA LEU A 31 -46.74 -12.25 -30.83
C LEU A 31 -47.95 -11.89 -29.95
N SER A 32 -48.05 -12.50 -28.78
CA SER A 32 -49.19 -12.36 -27.86
C SER A 32 -48.77 -12.16 -26.40
N THR A 33 -49.71 -11.68 -25.60
CA THR A 33 -49.60 -11.56 -24.13
C THR A 33 -50.69 -12.38 -23.45
N GLY A 34 -50.68 -12.45 -22.11
CA GLY A 34 -51.77 -13.05 -21.33
C GLY A 34 -51.46 -14.42 -20.73
N PHE A 35 -50.18 -14.80 -20.64
CA PHE A 35 -49.72 -16.03 -19.99
C PHE A 35 -48.38 -15.80 -19.29
N LEU A 36 -48.04 -16.69 -18.37
CA LEU A 36 -46.73 -16.75 -17.74
C LEU A 36 -45.73 -17.57 -18.58
N PRO A 37 -44.43 -17.22 -18.57
CA PRO A 37 -43.40 -18.04 -19.21
C PRO A 37 -43.37 -19.47 -18.64
N SER A 38 -43.36 -20.47 -19.52
CA SER A 38 -43.50 -21.88 -19.15
C SER A 38 -42.46 -22.81 -19.81
N VAL A 39 -41.91 -23.73 -19.02
CA VAL A 39 -41.02 -24.80 -19.47
C VAL A 39 -41.71 -25.78 -20.42
N ASP A 40 -43.03 -25.95 -20.30
CA ASP A 40 -43.81 -26.85 -21.17
C ASP A 40 -43.78 -26.41 -22.64
N TYR A 41 -43.51 -25.11 -22.86
CA TYR A 41 -43.36 -24.51 -24.19
C TYR A 41 -41.91 -24.10 -24.50
N ASN A 42 -40.93 -24.56 -23.70
CA ASN A 42 -39.51 -24.21 -23.81
C ASN A 42 -39.26 -22.68 -23.77
N GLU A 43 -40.01 -21.97 -22.92
CA GLU A 43 -39.97 -20.51 -22.85
C GLU A 43 -38.94 -20.00 -21.83
N ILE A 44 -38.27 -18.91 -22.19
CA ILE A 44 -37.29 -18.21 -21.38
C ILE A 44 -37.89 -16.87 -20.98
N ALA A 45 -38.07 -16.65 -19.67
CA ALA A 45 -38.48 -15.35 -19.14
C ALA A 45 -37.33 -14.35 -19.28
N ARG A 46 -37.57 -13.25 -20.00
CA ARG A 46 -36.53 -12.26 -20.30
C ARG A 46 -36.93 -10.89 -19.78
N ILE A 47 -36.10 -10.32 -18.93
CA ILE A 47 -36.32 -9.03 -18.26
C ILE A 47 -35.11 -8.16 -18.59
N ASP A 48 -35.22 -7.30 -19.60
CA ASP A 48 -34.14 -6.37 -19.98
C ASP A 48 -34.49 -4.90 -19.73
N GLY A 49 -35.66 -4.65 -19.15
CA GLY A 49 -36.15 -3.32 -18.77
C GLY A 49 -37.21 -3.43 -17.69
N GLY A 50 -36.92 -2.96 -16.48
CA GLY A 50 -37.88 -2.91 -15.37
C GLY A 50 -37.55 -3.87 -14.22
N VAL A 51 -38.46 -3.91 -13.24
CA VAL A 51 -38.32 -4.69 -11.99
C VAL A 51 -39.49 -5.64 -11.87
N VAL A 52 -39.21 -6.94 -11.83
CA VAL A 52 -40.24 -7.98 -11.67
C VAL A 52 -40.13 -8.58 -10.29
N THR A 53 -41.24 -8.60 -9.56
CA THR A 53 -41.31 -9.17 -8.20
C THR A 53 -42.15 -10.45 -8.18
N VAL A 54 -41.61 -11.52 -7.60
CA VAL A 54 -42.34 -12.74 -7.22
C VAL A 54 -42.62 -12.65 -5.72
N ASN A 55 -43.89 -12.48 -5.33
CA ASN A 55 -44.32 -12.41 -3.92
C ASN A 55 -45.38 -13.46 -3.56
N THR A 56 -45.61 -14.40 -4.47
CA THR A 56 -46.53 -15.54 -4.31
C THR A 56 -45.79 -16.83 -4.63
N GLY A 57 -46.30 -17.97 -4.14
CA GLY A 57 -45.74 -19.27 -4.50
C GLY A 57 -46.08 -19.67 -5.93
N LEU A 58 -45.10 -19.65 -6.84
CA LEU A 58 -45.25 -20.04 -8.25
C LEU A 58 -44.49 -21.32 -8.60
N ALA A 59 -43.59 -21.80 -7.75
CA ALA A 59 -42.84 -23.02 -8.04
C ALA A 59 -43.80 -24.22 -8.17
N ASN A 60 -43.78 -24.86 -9.34
CA ASN A 60 -44.64 -25.99 -9.72
C ASN A 60 -46.14 -25.66 -9.74
N GLY A 61 -46.50 -24.38 -9.92
CA GLY A 61 -47.88 -23.96 -10.16
C GLY A 61 -48.32 -24.19 -11.61
N THR A 62 -49.56 -23.81 -11.92
CA THR A 62 -50.10 -23.88 -13.29
C THR A 62 -50.79 -22.57 -13.69
N ASP A 63 -50.61 -22.15 -14.94
CA ASP A 63 -51.29 -21.02 -15.60
C ASP A 63 -51.63 -21.42 -17.04
N ALA A 64 -52.85 -21.14 -17.49
CA ALA A 64 -53.37 -21.55 -18.81
C ALA A 64 -53.06 -23.03 -19.19
N SER A 65 -53.20 -23.95 -18.22
CA SER A 65 -52.89 -25.39 -18.35
C SER A 65 -51.41 -25.78 -18.52
N GLY A 66 -50.48 -24.81 -18.50
CA GLY A 66 -49.03 -25.04 -18.48
C GLY A 66 -48.41 -24.77 -17.12
N SER A 67 -47.20 -25.26 -16.91
CA SER A 67 -46.38 -24.99 -15.72
C SER A 67 -46.06 -23.50 -15.60
N THR A 68 -46.11 -22.94 -14.38
CA THR A 68 -45.64 -21.57 -14.11
C THR A 68 -44.12 -21.47 -13.95
N ASN A 69 -43.40 -22.58 -14.10
CA ASN A 69 -41.94 -22.60 -14.08
C ASN A 69 -41.40 -22.23 -15.46
N PRO A 70 -40.60 -21.15 -15.61
CA PRO A 70 -39.91 -20.89 -16.86
C PRO A 70 -38.82 -21.93 -17.15
N GLY A 71 -38.55 -22.20 -18.43
CA GLY A 71 -37.42 -23.02 -18.88
C GLY A 71 -36.05 -22.33 -18.74
N GLY A 72 -36.05 -21.01 -18.57
CA GLY A 72 -34.87 -20.19 -18.30
C GLY A 72 -35.26 -18.77 -17.88
N VAL A 73 -34.33 -18.05 -17.25
CA VAL A 73 -34.51 -16.63 -16.86
C VAL A 73 -33.31 -15.81 -17.30
N ARG A 74 -33.54 -14.63 -17.89
CA ARG A 74 -32.50 -13.70 -18.36
C ARG A 74 -32.78 -12.30 -17.85
N LEU A 75 -31.80 -11.69 -17.17
CA LEU A 75 -31.89 -10.35 -16.58
C LEU A 75 -30.84 -9.43 -17.21
N GLY A 76 -31.24 -8.38 -17.91
CA GLY A 76 -30.29 -7.38 -18.47
C GLY A 76 -29.26 -7.97 -19.44
N THR A 77 -29.68 -8.93 -20.26
CA THR A 77 -28.81 -9.67 -21.20
C THR A 77 -28.52 -8.90 -22.49
N VAL A 78 -29.36 -7.92 -22.84
CA VAL A 78 -29.11 -6.93 -23.91
C VAL A 78 -29.03 -5.52 -23.32
N SER A 79 -28.96 -4.48 -24.16
CA SER A 79 -28.98 -3.08 -23.70
C SER A 79 -30.19 -2.80 -22.80
N GLY A 80 -29.94 -2.34 -21.58
CA GLY A 80 -30.98 -2.05 -20.59
C GLY A 80 -30.63 -2.61 -19.21
N ALA A 81 -31.55 -2.40 -18.26
CA ALA A 81 -31.43 -2.87 -16.89
C ALA A 81 -32.64 -3.73 -16.52
N GLY A 82 -32.38 -4.96 -16.09
CA GLY A 82 -33.41 -5.92 -15.71
C GLY A 82 -33.24 -6.40 -14.28
N GLU A 83 -34.32 -6.41 -13.51
CA GLU A 83 -34.31 -6.89 -12.13
C GLU A 83 -35.38 -7.96 -11.87
N LEU A 84 -34.99 -9.02 -11.17
CA LEU A 84 -35.90 -10.00 -10.57
C LEU A 84 -35.73 -10.00 -9.06
N THR A 85 -36.82 -9.77 -8.33
CA THR A 85 -36.89 -9.87 -6.88
C THR A 85 -37.80 -11.03 -6.47
N ILE A 86 -37.26 -12.02 -5.75
CA ILE A 86 -38.03 -13.02 -5.03
C ILE A 86 -38.26 -12.48 -3.61
N ALA A 87 -39.46 -11.97 -3.37
CA ALA A 87 -39.86 -11.37 -2.11
C ALA A 87 -40.26 -12.44 -1.07
N ASN A 88 -40.58 -12.01 0.15
CA ASN A 88 -41.12 -12.88 1.19
C ASN A 88 -42.36 -13.66 0.68
N ALA A 89 -42.42 -14.96 0.98
CA ALA A 89 -43.42 -15.92 0.50
C ALA A 89 -43.43 -16.17 -1.02
N GLY A 90 -42.61 -15.44 -1.79
CA GLY A 90 -42.38 -15.70 -3.19
C GLY A 90 -41.63 -17.01 -3.40
N THR A 91 -42.13 -17.86 -4.29
CA THR A 91 -41.39 -19.05 -4.73
C THR A 91 -41.33 -19.11 -6.25
N LEU A 92 -40.14 -19.37 -6.81
CA LEU A 92 -39.95 -19.56 -8.25
C LEU A 92 -39.04 -20.76 -8.49
N ARG A 93 -39.36 -21.59 -9.48
CA ARG A 93 -38.46 -22.62 -10.00
C ARG A 93 -38.18 -22.33 -11.47
N VAL A 94 -36.91 -22.20 -11.83
CA VAL A 94 -36.44 -22.21 -13.22
C VAL A 94 -36.09 -23.66 -13.55
N GLN A 95 -36.91 -24.28 -14.39
CA GLN A 95 -36.92 -25.71 -14.58
C GLN A 95 -36.19 -26.12 -15.85
N ASP A 96 -35.42 -27.21 -15.79
CA ASP A 96 -34.81 -27.80 -16.97
C ASP A 96 -35.89 -28.39 -17.90
N GLY A 97 -35.78 -28.11 -19.19
CA GLY A 97 -36.80 -28.42 -20.20
C GLY A 97 -36.20 -29.15 -21.40
N THR A 98 -37.05 -29.47 -22.39
CA THR A 98 -36.58 -30.26 -23.55
C THR A 98 -35.64 -29.49 -24.48
N ALA A 99 -35.75 -28.16 -24.53
CA ALA A 99 -34.91 -27.27 -25.34
C ALA A 99 -34.37 -26.06 -24.56
N THR A 100 -34.51 -26.07 -23.24
CA THR A 100 -34.01 -25.04 -22.32
C THR A 100 -33.30 -25.72 -21.16
N ASN A 101 -32.21 -25.15 -20.66
CA ASN A 101 -31.34 -25.79 -19.68
C ASN A 101 -31.63 -25.38 -18.22
N GLY A 102 -32.78 -24.79 -17.93
CA GLY A 102 -33.15 -24.32 -16.59
C GLY A 102 -32.22 -23.23 -16.03
N SER A 103 -31.52 -22.46 -16.86
CA SER A 103 -30.52 -21.48 -16.41
C SER A 103 -31.13 -20.14 -15.98
N LEU A 104 -30.45 -19.47 -15.06
CA LEU A 104 -30.67 -18.06 -14.73
C LEU A 104 -29.41 -17.25 -15.05
N VAL A 105 -29.55 -16.26 -15.93
CA VAL A 105 -28.45 -15.39 -16.37
C VAL A 105 -28.67 -13.97 -15.90
N VAL A 106 -27.67 -13.40 -15.22
CA VAL A 106 -27.66 -12.03 -14.68
C VAL A 106 -26.62 -11.20 -15.44
N GLY A 107 -27.10 -10.29 -16.28
CA GLY A 107 -26.29 -9.40 -17.09
C GLY A 107 -25.91 -9.98 -18.45
N GLY A 108 -25.24 -9.15 -19.24
CA GLY A 108 -24.79 -9.44 -20.61
C GLY A 108 -24.26 -8.15 -21.23
N ALA A 109 -24.89 -7.68 -22.30
CA ALA A 109 -24.62 -6.33 -22.83
C ALA A 109 -25.23 -5.21 -21.97
N GLY A 110 -26.17 -5.52 -21.07
CA GLY A 110 -26.75 -4.60 -20.09
C GLY A 110 -26.44 -4.98 -18.65
N SER A 111 -27.24 -4.48 -17.70
CA SER A 111 -27.08 -4.75 -16.28
C SER A 111 -28.23 -5.59 -15.71
N GLY A 112 -27.89 -6.71 -15.08
CA GLY A 112 -28.85 -7.59 -14.42
C GLY A 112 -28.79 -7.48 -12.89
N THR A 113 -29.95 -7.53 -12.24
CA THR A 113 -30.05 -7.62 -10.77
C THR A 113 -30.95 -8.78 -10.37
N LEU A 114 -30.42 -9.72 -9.59
CA LEU A 114 -31.20 -10.73 -8.89
C LEU A 114 -31.24 -10.40 -7.39
N ARG A 115 -32.42 -10.38 -6.79
CA ARG A 115 -32.61 -10.29 -5.34
C ARG A 115 -33.43 -11.47 -4.86
N VAL A 116 -32.96 -12.15 -3.82
CA VAL A 116 -33.79 -13.11 -3.07
C VAL A 116 -33.83 -12.67 -1.63
N GLN A 117 -34.97 -12.14 -1.21
CA GLN A 117 -35.16 -11.58 0.12
C GLN A 117 -35.43 -12.69 1.15
N ARG A 118 -35.31 -12.33 2.43
CA ARG A 118 -35.64 -13.25 3.54
C ARG A 118 -37.10 -13.73 3.45
N GLY A 119 -37.28 -15.05 3.50
CA GLY A 119 -38.57 -15.73 3.33
C GLY A 119 -38.95 -16.05 1.88
N GLY A 120 -38.12 -15.67 0.90
CA GLY A 120 -38.27 -16.08 -0.51
C GLY A 120 -37.57 -17.41 -0.81
N SER A 121 -38.01 -18.11 -1.86
CA SER A 121 -37.42 -19.37 -2.33
C SER A 121 -37.21 -19.38 -3.85
N LEU A 122 -35.99 -19.69 -4.28
CA LEU A 122 -35.62 -19.80 -5.68
C LEU A 122 -34.93 -21.13 -5.95
N THR A 123 -35.47 -21.92 -6.86
CA THR A 123 -34.82 -23.12 -7.40
C THR A 123 -34.42 -22.87 -8.85
N VAL A 124 -33.19 -23.18 -9.22
CA VAL A 124 -32.68 -23.09 -10.60
C VAL A 124 -32.06 -24.45 -10.93
N ASP A 125 -32.72 -25.23 -11.79
CA ASP A 125 -32.25 -26.59 -12.10
C ASP A 125 -30.89 -26.56 -12.84
N GLY A 126 -30.67 -25.51 -13.64
CA GLY A 126 -29.44 -25.26 -14.37
C GLY A 126 -28.46 -24.32 -13.66
N PRO A 127 -27.53 -23.70 -14.41
CA PRO A 127 -26.57 -22.75 -13.85
C PRO A 127 -27.20 -21.38 -13.53
N LEU A 128 -26.81 -20.81 -12.38
CA LEU A 128 -26.95 -19.40 -12.05
C LEU A 128 -25.64 -18.68 -12.42
N THR A 129 -25.69 -17.78 -13.40
CA THR A 129 -24.49 -17.08 -13.89
C THR A 129 -24.68 -15.57 -13.80
N SER A 130 -23.62 -14.85 -13.44
CA SER A 130 -23.54 -13.40 -13.67
C SER A 130 -22.37 -13.02 -14.56
N ALA A 131 -22.62 -12.10 -15.49
CA ALA A 131 -21.60 -11.57 -16.40
C ALA A 131 -20.59 -10.68 -15.65
N ALA A 132 -19.36 -10.64 -16.16
CA ALA A 132 -18.21 -9.93 -15.60
C ALA A 132 -18.31 -8.39 -15.68
N ALA A 133 -19.21 -7.79 -14.90
CA ALA A 133 -19.35 -6.35 -14.79
C ALA A 133 -19.85 -5.95 -13.38
N SER A 134 -19.30 -4.87 -12.83
CA SER A 134 -19.68 -4.36 -11.50
C SER A 134 -21.13 -3.87 -11.40
N THR A 135 -21.76 -3.58 -12.53
CA THR A 135 -23.18 -3.22 -12.64
C THR A 135 -24.13 -4.40 -12.46
N ASN A 136 -23.64 -5.64 -12.55
CA ASN A 136 -24.44 -6.84 -12.29
C ASN A 136 -24.45 -7.17 -10.81
N LEU A 137 -25.63 -7.44 -10.26
CA LEU A 137 -25.83 -7.68 -8.84
C LEU A 137 -26.59 -9.00 -8.59
N ILE A 138 -26.06 -9.82 -7.69
CA ILE A 138 -26.81 -10.89 -7.03
C ILE A 138 -26.84 -10.57 -5.54
N ALA A 139 -28.02 -10.30 -4.99
CA ALA A 139 -28.21 -10.03 -3.57
C ALA A 139 -29.02 -11.14 -2.92
N LEU A 140 -28.40 -11.87 -1.99
CA LEU A 140 -29.01 -12.98 -1.28
C LEU A 140 -29.29 -12.58 0.16
N GLY A 141 -30.53 -12.79 0.60
CA GLY A 141 -31.04 -12.26 1.86
C GLY A 141 -31.28 -10.74 1.80
N SER A 142 -31.44 -10.14 2.97
CA SER A 142 -31.69 -8.70 3.12
C SER A 142 -31.39 -8.24 4.54
N ALA A 143 -31.08 -6.95 4.71
CA ALA A 143 -30.81 -6.36 6.03
C ALA A 143 -32.03 -6.42 6.98
N ALA A 144 -33.25 -6.32 6.42
CA ALA A 144 -34.52 -6.42 7.13
C ALA A 144 -35.38 -7.55 6.56
N GLY A 145 -36.43 -7.95 7.28
CA GLY A 145 -37.35 -9.03 6.89
C GLY A 145 -37.32 -10.20 7.88
N VAL A 146 -38.08 -11.25 7.56
CA VAL A 146 -38.20 -12.45 8.39
C VAL A 146 -38.02 -13.72 7.54
N GLY A 147 -37.60 -14.80 8.19
CA GLY A 147 -37.34 -16.08 7.53
C GLY A 147 -35.98 -16.14 6.83
N THR A 148 -35.79 -17.24 6.10
CA THR A 148 -34.56 -17.58 5.38
C THR A 148 -34.75 -17.36 3.89
N ALA A 149 -33.78 -16.76 3.20
CA ALA A 149 -33.74 -16.77 1.74
C ALA A 149 -33.19 -18.12 1.27
N ASN A 150 -34.02 -18.91 0.58
CA ASN A 150 -33.67 -20.28 0.16
C ASN A 150 -33.30 -20.30 -1.32
N LEU A 151 -32.09 -20.74 -1.65
CA LEU A 151 -31.62 -20.92 -3.02
C LEU A 151 -31.05 -22.32 -3.21
N THR A 152 -31.56 -23.03 -4.22
CA THR A 152 -30.94 -24.25 -4.73
C THR A 152 -30.68 -24.04 -6.21
N VAL A 153 -29.42 -24.09 -6.63
CA VAL A 153 -29.04 -23.89 -8.03
C VAL A 153 -28.22 -25.07 -8.53
N GLY A 154 -28.28 -25.40 -9.82
CA GLY A 154 -27.46 -26.47 -10.41
C GLY A 154 -25.97 -26.19 -10.18
N SER A 155 -25.47 -25.08 -10.73
CA SER A 155 -24.12 -24.55 -10.43
C SER A 155 -24.17 -23.02 -10.36
N ALA A 156 -23.15 -22.39 -9.78
CA ALA A 156 -23.07 -20.94 -9.64
C ALA A 156 -21.75 -20.37 -10.18
N SER A 157 -21.84 -19.32 -10.99
CA SER A 157 -20.70 -18.55 -11.47
C SER A 157 -20.95 -17.06 -11.30
N PHE A 158 -20.16 -16.39 -10.46
CA PHE A 158 -20.35 -14.99 -10.10
C PHE A 158 -19.27 -14.10 -10.73
N GLY A 159 -19.67 -13.30 -11.74
CA GLY A 159 -18.81 -12.34 -12.43
C GLY A 159 -19.00 -10.88 -12.02
N GLY A 160 -20.17 -10.53 -11.48
CA GLY A 160 -20.48 -9.21 -10.94
C GLY A 160 -20.29 -9.11 -9.42
N THR A 161 -21.10 -8.27 -8.77
CA THR A 161 -21.14 -8.18 -7.30
C THR A 161 -22.13 -9.19 -6.75
N THR A 162 -21.69 -10.04 -5.83
CA THR A 162 -22.56 -10.95 -5.07
C THR A 162 -22.54 -10.54 -3.60
N ILE A 163 -23.68 -10.03 -3.11
CA ILE A 163 -23.88 -9.65 -1.71
C ILE A 163 -24.63 -10.78 -1.01
N VAL A 164 -24.08 -11.24 0.12
CA VAL A 164 -24.70 -12.29 0.94
C VAL A 164 -24.96 -11.74 2.33
N HIS A 165 -26.22 -11.53 2.65
CA HIS A 165 -26.68 -11.20 3.99
C HIS A 165 -26.80 -12.48 4.85
N ARG A 166 -27.20 -12.29 6.11
CA ARG A 166 -27.57 -13.39 7.02
C ARG A 166 -28.82 -14.14 6.56
N ASP A 167 -29.07 -15.29 7.19
CA ASP A 167 -30.25 -16.14 6.96
C ASP A 167 -30.43 -16.52 5.49
N VAL A 168 -29.34 -16.88 4.81
CA VAL A 168 -29.35 -17.43 3.46
C VAL A 168 -29.04 -18.92 3.53
N ALA A 169 -29.94 -19.74 3.03
CA ALA A 169 -29.70 -21.15 2.76
C ALA A 169 -29.41 -21.30 1.27
N PHE A 170 -28.16 -21.56 0.90
CA PHE A 170 -27.73 -21.68 -0.49
C PHE A 170 -27.07 -23.04 -0.74
N ALA A 171 -27.53 -23.76 -1.76
CA ALA A 171 -26.97 -25.03 -2.19
C ALA A 171 -26.70 -25.04 -3.70
N SER A 172 -25.55 -25.61 -4.09
CA SER A 172 -25.16 -25.78 -5.49
C SER A 172 -24.25 -26.99 -5.71
N SER A 173 -24.06 -27.43 -6.96
CA SER A 173 -23.02 -28.42 -7.29
C SER A 173 -21.62 -27.81 -7.24
N SER A 174 -21.47 -26.55 -7.63
CA SER A 174 -20.21 -25.83 -7.61
C SER A 174 -20.43 -24.32 -7.53
N ILE A 175 -19.45 -23.61 -6.97
CA ILE A 175 -19.41 -22.15 -6.90
C ILE A 175 -18.12 -21.69 -7.56
N THR A 176 -18.22 -20.73 -8.48
CA THR A 176 -17.05 -20.09 -9.11
C THR A 176 -17.15 -18.58 -8.94
N LEU A 177 -16.13 -17.98 -8.32
CA LEU A 177 -15.93 -16.54 -8.29
C LEU A 177 -14.98 -16.17 -9.44
N GLN A 178 -15.45 -15.40 -10.41
CA GLN A 178 -14.64 -15.00 -11.55
C GLN A 178 -13.63 -13.92 -11.13
N SER A 179 -12.59 -13.69 -11.95
CA SER A 179 -11.51 -12.74 -11.63
C SER A 179 -11.96 -11.29 -11.45
N SER A 180 -13.06 -10.88 -12.07
CA SER A 180 -13.67 -9.55 -11.90
C SER A 180 -14.74 -9.49 -10.81
N GLY A 181 -15.12 -10.65 -10.26
CA GLY A 181 -16.24 -10.76 -9.33
C GLY A 181 -15.89 -10.16 -7.97
N VAL A 182 -16.90 -9.57 -7.31
CA VAL A 182 -16.79 -9.09 -5.94
C VAL A 182 -17.73 -9.91 -5.07
N TYR A 183 -17.17 -10.67 -4.12
CA TYR A 183 -17.96 -11.37 -3.11
C TYR A 183 -18.00 -10.54 -1.83
N GLN A 184 -19.20 -10.12 -1.43
CA GLN A 184 -19.44 -9.28 -0.26
C GLN A 184 -20.31 -10.02 0.77
N PRO A 185 -19.70 -10.76 1.71
CA PRO A 185 -20.41 -11.29 2.87
C PRO A 185 -20.68 -10.15 3.87
N VAL A 186 -21.92 -10.07 4.35
CA VAL A 186 -22.37 -9.03 5.29
C VAL A 186 -22.57 -9.62 6.67
N PHE A 187 -21.78 -9.15 7.64
CA PHE A 187 -21.74 -9.65 9.02
C PHE A 187 -22.57 -8.81 10.01
N THR A 188 -23.10 -7.67 9.57
CA THR A 188 -23.90 -6.82 10.46
C THR A 188 -25.15 -7.57 10.95
N GLY A 189 -25.29 -7.68 12.28
CA GLY A 189 -26.47 -8.12 13.04
C GLY A 189 -26.73 -9.63 13.16
N GLY A 190 -25.75 -10.50 12.94
CA GLY A 190 -25.91 -11.93 13.22
C GLY A 190 -24.77 -12.79 12.68
N VAL A 191 -24.95 -14.11 12.70
CA VAL A 191 -24.02 -15.04 12.05
C VAL A 191 -24.18 -14.93 10.54
N SER A 192 -23.07 -14.79 9.81
CA SER A 192 -23.07 -14.77 8.35
C SER A 192 -23.56 -16.09 7.77
N SER A 193 -24.16 -16.03 6.59
CA SER A 193 -24.55 -17.22 5.84
C SER A 193 -23.33 -17.89 5.21
N VAL A 194 -23.39 -19.21 5.09
CA VAL A 194 -22.36 -20.04 4.44
C VAL A 194 -22.93 -20.60 3.15
N LEU A 195 -22.29 -20.33 2.01
CA LEU A 195 -22.74 -20.87 0.72
C LEU A 195 -22.22 -22.31 0.54
N GLN A 196 -23.13 -23.25 0.24
CA GLN A 196 -22.79 -24.67 0.14
C GLN A 196 -22.59 -25.09 -1.33
N ALA A 197 -21.49 -25.78 -1.59
CA ALA A 197 -21.22 -26.49 -2.83
C ALA A 197 -20.99 -27.99 -2.54
N THR A 198 -21.65 -28.90 -3.25
CA THR A 198 -21.39 -30.33 -3.07
C THR A 198 -20.08 -30.78 -3.74
N GLY A 199 -19.68 -30.12 -4.82
CA GLY A 199 -18.42 -30.28 -5.53
C GLY A 199 -17.39 -29.24 -5.13
N SER A 200 -16.99 -28.35 -6.05
CA SER A 200 -15.90 -27.39 -5.83
C SER A 200 -16.36 -25.95 -5.56
N ALA A 201 -15.57 -25.22 -4.77
CA ALA A 201 -15.55 -23.77 -4.72
C ALA A 201 -14.25 -23.26 -5.38
N ASN A 202 -14.37 -22.57 -6.51
CA ASN A 202 -13.26 -21.95 -7.22
C ASN A 202 -13.21 -20.48 -6.86
N LEU A 203 -12.17 -20.08 -6.13
CA LEU A 203 -11.98 -18.72 -5.64
C LEU A 203 -11.19 -17.87 -6.64
N GLY A 204 -11.65 -16.64 -6.81
CA GLY A 204 -11.07 -15.61 -7.66
C GLY A 204 -11.66 -14.25 -7.27
N GLY A 205 -11.22 -13.19 -7.95
CA GLY A 205 -11.75 -11.85 -7.73
C GLY A 205 -11.47 -11.28 -6.34
N THR A 206 -12.34 -10.40 -5.87
CA THR A 206 -12.16 -9.63 -4.63
C THR A 206 -13.13 -10.10 -3.56
N LEU A 207 -12.60 -10.40 -2.36
CA LEU A 207 -13.38 -10.54 -1.14
C LEU A 207 -13.54 -9.18 -0.48
N ARG A 208 -14.78 -8.71 -0.26
CA ARG A 208 -15.07 -7.44 0.41
C ARG A 208 -15.95 -7.67 1.63
N PRO A 209 -15.38 -8.05 2.80
CA PRO A 209 -16.19 -8.34 3.96
C PRO A 209 -16.78 -7.05 4.56
N ASP A 210 -18.07 -7.08 4.86
CA ASP A 210 -18.83 -5.93 5.32
C ASP A 210 -19.25 -6.09 6.78
N PHE A 211 -18.66 -5.26 7.65
CA PHE A 211 -18.95 -5.21 9.08
C PHE A 211 -19.69 -3.93 9.47
N GLY A 212 -20.29 -3.22 8.51
CA GLY A 212 -20.98 -1.96 8.75
C GLY A 212 -20.05 -0.84 9.21
N GLY A 213 -18.78 -0.89 8.80
CA GLY A 213 -17.76 0.11 9.14
C GLY A 213 -17.17 0.00 10.55
N SER A 214 -17.51 -1.04 11.32
CA SER A 214 -16.92 -1.31 12.63
C SER A 214 -15.96 -2.49 12.58
N ALA A 215 -14.71 -2.29 13.02
CA ALA A 215 -13.70 -3.34 13.04
C ALA A 215 -14.12 -4.50 13.96
N PRO A 216 -14.11 -5.76 13.47
CA PRO A 216 -14.36 -6.91 14.32
C PRO A 216 -13.19 -7.14 15.28
N ALA A 217 -13.41 -7.93 16.33
CA ALA A 217 -12.35 -8.27 17.28
C ALA A 217 -11.29 -9.18 16.63
N VAL A 218 -10.01 -8.91 16.91
CA VAL A 218 -8.90 -9.77 16.50
C VAL A 218 -9.08 -11.19 17.06
N GLY A 219 -8.82 -12.21 16.23
CA GLY A 219 -9.08 -13.62 16.53
C GLY A 219 -10.45 -14.12 16.08
N SER A 220 -11.35 -13.22 15.65
CA SER A 220 -12.64 -13.62 15.08
C SER A 220 -12.48 -14.34 13.74
N SER A 221 -13.35 -15.32 13.47
CA SER A 221 -13.38 -16.09 12.22
C SER A 221 -14.79 -16.37 11.74
N TRP A 222 -14.94 -16.50 10.42
CA TRP A 222 -16.21 -16.70 9.74
C TRP A 222 -16.08 -17.63 8.54
N ASN A 223 -16.93 -18.65 8.46
CA ASN A 223 -17.03 -19.49 7.27
C ASN A 223 -17.80 -18.73 6.17
N LEU A 224 -17.26 -18.73 4.95
CA LEU A 224 -17.87 -18.09 3.78
C LEU A 224 -18.51 -19.13 2.85
N PHE A 225 -17.80 -20.23 2.64
CA PHE A 225 -18.19 -21.32 1.75
C PHE A 225 -17.85 -22.66 2.40
N GLU A 226 -18.59 -23.71 2.02
CA GLU A 226 -18.24 -25.10 2.30
C GLU A 226 -18.37 -25.94 1.04
N ALA A 227 -17.30 -26.68 0.69
CA ALA A 227 -17.19 -27.43 -0.55
C ALA A 227 -16.44 -28.76 -0.38
N ALA A 228 -16.61 -29.73 -1.27
CA ALA A 228 -15.76 -30.93 -1.29
C ALA A 228 -14.31 -30.60 -1.69
N GLY A 229 -14.12 -29.62 -2.57
CA GLY A 229 -12.80 -29.09 -2.94
C GLY A 229 -12.79 -27.57 -3.00
N VAL A 230 -11.66 -26.95 -2.65
CA VAL A 230 -11.44 -25.50 -2.80
C VAL A 230 -10.22 -25.29 -3.70
N ASN A 231 -10.40 -24.52 -4.76
CA ASN A 231 -9.34 -24.19 -5.72
C ASN A 231 -9.13 -22.68 -5.78
N GLY A 232 -7.89 -22.24 -5.99
CA GLY A 232 -7.54 -20.83 -6.13
C GLY A 232 -7.55 -20.06 -4.80
N VAL A 233 -7.41 -18.75 -4.91
CA VAL A 233 -7.42 -17.77 -3.81
C VAL A 233 -8.13 -16.51 -4.27
N PHE A 234 -8.62 -15.70 -3.33
CA PHE A 234 -9.02 -14.34 -3.67
C PHE A 234 -7.80 -13.55 -4.16
N ALA A 235 -7.95 -12.81 -5.25
CA ALA A 235 -6.89 -11.95 -5.77
C ALA A 235 -6.65 -10.75 -4.83
N ASN A 236 -7.71 -10.25 -4.22
CA ASN A 236 -7.65 -9.13 -3.27
C ASN A 236 -8.62 -9.34 -2.11
N ILE A 237 -8.29 -8.75 -0.95
CA ILE A 237 -9.22 -8.56 0.15
C ILE A 237 -9.40 -7.05 0.35
N ASP A 238 -10.60 -6.55 0.08
CA ASP A 238 -10.98 -5.15 0.23
C ASP A 238 -11.61 -4.93 1.61
N SER A 239 -10.85 -4.36 2.54
CA SER A 239 -11.28 -4.09 3.91
C SER A 239 -12.05 -2.77 4.09
N SER A 240 -12.41 -2.06 3.00
CA SER A 240 -13.07 -0.74 3.07
C SER A 240 -14.38 -0.72 3.88
N LEU A 241 -15.10 -1.84 3.93
CA LEU A 241 -16.36 -1.98 4.68
C LEU A 241 -16.18 -2.63 6.07
N ALA A 242 -14.94 -2.93 6.46
CA ALA A 242 -14.60 -3.54 7.74
C ALA A 242 -14.29 -2.53 8.84
N GLY A 243 -14.26 -1.23 8.56
CA GLY A 243 -13.77 -0.22 9.49
C GLY A 243 -12.25 -0.17 9.59
N ALA A 244 -11.72 0.79 10.36
CA ALA A 244 -10.28 0.97 10.51
C ALA A 244 -9.66 -0.20 11.31
N LEU A 245 -8.79 -0.98 10.66
CA LEU A 245 -8.02 -2.02 11.31
C LEU A 245 -6.81 -1.41 12.04
N GLY A 246 -6.44 -1.98 13.19
CA GLY A 246 -5.24 -1.59 13.91
C GLY A 246 -3.96 -1.96 13.16
N GLU A 247 -2.84 -1.34 13.55
CA GLU A 247 -1.53 -1.70 12.99
C GLU A 247 -1.23 -3.19 13.25
N GLY A 248 -0.67 -3.87 12.26
CA GLY A 248 -0.39 -5.30 12.37
C GLY A 248 -1.63 -6.20 12.30
N VAL A 249 -2.81 -5.69 11.96
CA VAL A 249 -4.03 -6.50 11.88
C VAL A 249 -4.44 -6.68 10.42
N SER A 250 -4.70 -7.93 10.01
CA SER A 250 -5.14 -8.22 8.64
C SER A 250 -6.11 -9.40 8.55
N PHE A 251 -6.89 -9.42 7.48
CA PHE A 251 -7.73 -10.55 7.13
C PHE A 251 -6.92 -11.63 6.44
N ILE A 252 -7.09 -12.86 6.90
CA ILE A 252 -6.49 -14.07 6.32
C ILE A 252 -7.60 -15.01 5.89
N VAL A 253 -7.47 -15.55 4.68
CA VAL A 253 -8.35 -16.62 4.20
C VAL A 253 -7.62 -17.94 4.30
N SER A 254 -8.24 -18.90 5.00
CA SER A 254 -7.75 -20.28 5.13
C SER A 254 -8.78 -21.26 4.58
N THR A 255 -8.34 -22.49 4.29
CA THR A 255 -9.20 -23.54 3.75
C THR A 255 -9.25 -24.80 4.62
N PRO A 256 -9.60 -24.71 5.91
CA PRO A 256 -9.50 -25.84 6.84
C PRO A 256 -10.39 -27.02 6.40
N ALA A 257 -9.91 -28.24 6.66
CA ALA A 257 -10.73 -29.44 6.50
C ALA A 257 -11.86 -29.46 7.54
N ILE A 258 -13.05 -29.85 7.11
CA ILE A 258 -14.23 -30.03 7.95
C ILE A 258 -14.75 -31.47 7.80
N SER A 259 -15.80 -31.83 8.56
CA SER A 259 -16.36 -33.19 8.52
C SER A 259 -16.84 -33.61 7.12
N GLY A 260 -16.88 -34.93 6.89
CA GLY A 260 -17.38 -35.48 5.61
C GLY A 260 -16.42 -35.32 4.43
N GLY A 261 -15.12 -35.12 4.66
CA GLY A 261 -14.13 -34.96 3.58
C GLY A 261 -14.25 -33.64 2.83
N ARG A 262 -14.86 -32.62 3.45
CA ARG A 262 -15.08 -31.30 2.87
C ARG A 262 -14.08 -30.27 3.41
N ARG A 263 -14.10 -29.08 2.85
CA ARG A 263 -13.33 -27.91 3.28
C ARG A 263 -14.23 -26.70 3.43
N ALA A 264 -13.93 -25.89 4.43
CA ALA A 264 -14.49 -24.55 4.55
C ALA A 264 -13.54 -23.54 3.88
N VAL A 265 -14.08 -22.44 3.36
CA VAL A 265 -13.33 -21.22 3.08
C VAL A 265 -13.61 -20.28 4.25
N GLN A 266 -12.60 -20.04 5.07
CA GLN A 266 -12.75 -19.30 6.31
C GLN A 266 -11.98 -17.98 6.25
N LEU A 267 -12.66 -16.88 6.56
CA LEU A 267 -12.07 -15.57 6.79
C LEU A 267 -11.75 -15.42 8.27
N SER A 268 -10.56 -14.96 8.62
CA SER A 268 -10.18 -14.67 10.00
C SER A 268 -9.46 -13.33 10.10
N LEU A 269 -9.75 -12.55 11.14
CA LEU A 269 -8.99 -11.33 11.45
C LEU A 269 -7.85 -11.69 12.41
N LYS A 270 -6.59 -11.50 12.00
CA LYS A 270 -5.42 -11.93 12.78
C LYS A 270 -4.49 -10.78 13.14
N GLN A 271 -3.85 -10.92 14.30
CA GLN A 271 -2.65 -10.18 14.64
C GLN A 271 -1.48 -10.78 13.86
N LEU A 272 -0.78 -9.94 13.12
CA LEU A 272 0.40 -10.25 12.34
C LEU A 272 1.60 -9.46 12.90
N PRO A 273 2.82 -9.98 12.74
CA PRO A 273 4.01 -9.21 12.98
C PRO A 273 4.27 -8.26 11.79
N VAL A 274 4.86 -7.11 12.09
CA VAL A 274 5.20 -6.06 11.14
C VAL A 274 6.73 -5.96 11.05
N LEU A 275 7.26 -6.11 9.84
CA LEU A 275 8.64 -5.80 9.53
C LEU A 275 8.77 -4.29 9.31
N ASN A 276 9.27 -3.58 10.31
CA ASN A 276 9.54 -2.15 10.24
C ASN A 276 10.89 -1.93 9.58
N VAL A 277 10.93 -1.09 8.55
CA VAL A 277 12.14 -0.76 7.79
C VAL A 277 12.34 0.75 7.81
N ASN A 278 13.40 1.22 8.47
CA ASN A 278 13.76 2.63 8.49
C ASN A 278 14.66 2.95 7.30
N ARG A 279 14.18 3.77 6.36
CA ARG A 279 14.94 4.19 5.16
C ARG A 279 16.21 4.96 5.52
N ASP A 280 16.16 5.79 6.55
CA ASP A 280 17.25 6.71 6.90
C ASP A 280 18.47 5.94 7.45
N THR A 281 18.22 4.97 8.33
CA THR A 281 19.27 4.21 9.03
C THR A 281 19.53 2.82 8.46
N GLY A 282 18.65 2.31 7.60
CA GLY A 282 18.67 0.93 7.15
C GLY A 282 18.25 -0.08 8.24
N ALA A 283 17.89 0.40 9.44
CA ALA A 283 17.48 -0.45 10.55
C ALA A 283 16.17 -1.17 10.24
N VAL A 284 16.17 -2.48 10.50
CA VAL A 284 14.99 -3.32 10.36
C VAL A 284 14.66 -3.95 11.69
N SER A 285 13.38 -4.04 12.01
CA SER A 285 12.91 -4.73 13.20
C SER A 285 11.63 -5.50 12.93
N LEU A 286 11.43 -6.56 13.69
CA LEU A 286 10.18 -7.30 13.72
C LEU A 286 9.40 -6.88 14.97
N THR A 287 8.22 -6.29 14.77
CA THR A 287 7.38 -5.79 15.86
C THR A 287 6.03 -6.51 15.85
N ASN A 288 5.54 -6.89 17.02
CA ASN A 288 4.13 -7.18 17.22
C ASN A 288 3.45 -5.92 17.79
N PRO A 289 2.76 -5.11 16.97
CA PRO A 289 2.14 -3.88 17.44
C PRO A 289 0.87 -4.11 18.27
N GLY A 290 0.34 -5.33 18.29
CA GLY A 290 -0.87 -5.68 19.03
C GLY A 290 -0.61 -6.06 20.48
N THR A 291 -1.65 -6.60 21.12
CA THR A 291 -1.62 -7.07 22.51
C THR A 291 -1.57 -8.59 22.62
N THR A 292 -2.03 -9.32 21.60
CA THR A 292 -1.99 -10.78 21.54
C THR A 292 -0.65 -11.26 21.00
N ALA A 293 -0.04 -12.25 21.64
CA ALA A 293 1.22 -12.82 21.18
C ALA A 293 1.08 -13.45 19.79
N VAL A 294 2.08 -13.25 18.95
CA VAL A 294 2.21 -13.90 17.64
C VAL A 294 3.22 -15.04 17.77
N THR A 295 2.82 -16.24 17.39
CA THR A 295 3.72 -17.40 17.35
C THR A 295 4.31 -17.58 15.97
N LEU A 296 5.58 -17.96 15.93
CA LEU A 296 6.32 -18.24 14.71
C LEU A 296 7.38 -19.31 14.95
N ASP A 297 7.58 -20.20 13.98
CA ASP A 297 8.64 -21.21 13.98
C ASP A 297 9.62 -21.02 12.81
N GLY A 298 9.43 -19.99 12.00
CA GLY A 298 10.32 -19.64 10.90
C GLY A 298 9.97 -18.26 10.33
N TYR A 299 10.93 -17.62 9.69
CA TYR A 299 10.68 -16.39 8.93
C TYR A 299 11.61 -16.24 7.72
N SER A 300 11.17 -15.45 6.76
CA SER A 300 11.90 -15.11 5.55
C SER A 300 11.67 -13.65 5.18
N ILE A 301 12.75 -12.92 4.96
CA ILE A 301 12.76 -11.59 4.35
C ILE A 301 13.43 -11.75 2.99
N SER A 302 12.77 -11.31 1.92
CA SER A 302 13.30 -11.39 0.57
C SER A 302 13.28 -10.04 -0.13
N SER A 303 14.25 -9.83 -1.02
CA SER A 303 14.41 -8.64 -1.85
C SER A 303 14.80 -9.06 -3.26
N THR A 304 13.98 -8.73 -4.23
CA THR A 304 14.25 -8.91 -5.66
C THR A 304 15.32 -7.95 -6.20
N LEU A 305 15.48 -6.78 -5.58
CA LEU A 305 16.42 -5.72 -5.93
C LEU A 305 17.81 -5.92 -5.31
N GLY A 306 17.98 -6.92 -4.46
CA GLY A 306 19.27 -7.17 -3.80
C GLY A 306 19.57 -6.16 -2.68
N ALA A 307 18.54 -5.60 -2.03
CA ALA A 307 18.66 -4.52 -1.06
C ALA A 307 19.04 -4.98 0.37
N ILE A 308 19.52 -6.20 0.54
CA ILE A 308 19.90 -6.75 1.86
C ILE A 308 21.42 -6.66 2.07
N ASN A 309 21.82 -5.96 3.14
CA ASN A 309 23.17 -6.02 3.68
C ASN A 309 23.27 -7.16 4.71
N ALA A 310 23.59 -8.37 4.23
CA ALA A 310 23.70 -9.57 5.05
C ALA A 310 24.70 -9.45 6.21
N GLY A 311 25.75 -8.63 6.07
CA GLY A 311 26.78 -8.45 7.09
C GLY A 311 26.33 -7.60 8.29
N GLN A 312 25.14 -7.00 8.23
CA GLN A 312 24.54 -6.21 9.32
C GLN A 312 23.33 -6.91 9.94
N TRP A 313 23.09 -8.18 9.57
CA TRP A 313 21.97 -8.94 10.09
C TRP A 313 22.24 -9.38 11.53
N SER A 314 21.35 -8.96 12.43
CA SER A 314 21.29 -9.46 13.80
C SER A 314 20.18 -10.50 13.88
N SER A 315 20.53 -11.78 13.72
CA SER A 315 19.56 -12.87 13.65
C SER A 315 18.95 -13.20 15.03
N PHE A 316 17.88 -14.00 15.05
CA PHE A 316 17.34 -14.55 16.29
C PHE A 316 18.27 -15.58 16.92
N GLN A 317 19.01 -16.33 16.10
CA GLN A 317 20.05 -17.25 16.54
C GLN A 317 21.14 -16.49 17.33
N ASP A 318 21.67 -15.40 16.79
CA ASP A 318 22.74 -14.61 17.42
C ASP A 318 22.28 -13.92 18.70
N GLN A 319 21.04 -13.42 18.70
CA GLN A 319 20.47 -12.73 19.87
C GLN A 319 19.92 -13.70 20.93
N ASN A 320 19.81 -14.99 20.62
CA ASN A 320 19.17 -16.01 21.47
C ASN A 320 17.77 -15.60 21.98
N VAL A 321 16.96 -15.01 21.10
CA VAL A 321 15.61 -14.50 21.42
C VAL A 321 14.52 -15.54 21.15
N LEU A 322 13.30 -15.24 21.60
CA LEU A 322 12.10 -16.07 21.36
C LEU A 322 12.27 -17.54 21.80
N GLY A 323 13.01 -17.76 22.90
CA GLY A 323 13.27 -19.08 23.47
C GLY A 323 14.38 -19.87 22.78
N GLY A 324 15.21 -19.24 21.94
CA GLY A 324 16.38 -19.86 21.30
C GLY A 324 16.04 -20.99 20.32
N GLY A 325 17.06 -21.74 19.90
CA GLY A 325 16.88 -22.89 18.99
C GLY A 325 16.65 -22.52 17.52
N TRP A 326 16.90 -21.27 17.15
CA TRP A 326 16.86 -20.80 15.76
C TRP A 326 18.09 -21.27 14.99
N ARG A 327 17.91 -21.45 13.67
CA ARG A 327 18.97 -21.75 12.72
C ARG A 327 18.86 -20.88 11.49
N GLU A 328 19.95 -20.20 11.19
CA GLU A 328 20.10 -19.37 10.00
C GLU A 328 20.21 -20.23 8.74
N SER A 329 19.53 -19.78 7.69
CA SER A 329 19.93 -20.10 6.33
C SER A 329 21.06 -19.17 5.90
N PRO A 330 21.99 -19.60 5.03
CA PRO A 330 23.05 -18.72 4.51
C PRO A 330 22.46 -17.40 3.97
N PRO A 331 22.84 -16.25 4.55
CA PRO A 331 22.26 -14.98 4.15
C PRO A 331 22.81 -14.54 2.79
N THR A 332 21.97 -13.87 2.02
CA THR A 332 22.32 -13.32 0.69
C THR A 332 21.78 -11.90 0.57
N ALA A 333 22.20 -11.18 -0.49
CA ALA A 333 21.64 -9.88 -0.81
C ALA A 333 20.13 -9.92 -1.16
N ASN A 334 19.58 -11.11 -1.42
CA ASN A 334 18.18 -11.29 -1.83
C ASN A 334 17.33 -11.99 -0.77
N ARG A 335 17.92 -12.56 0.29
CA ARG A 335 17.18 -13.34 1.27
C ARG A 335 17.90 -13.47 2.61
N LEU A 336 17.15 -13.25 3.68
CA LEU A 336 17.45 -13.64 5.06
C LEU A 336 16.37 -14.59 5.55
N SER A 337 16.73 -15.67 6.25
CA SER A 337 15.74 -16.60 6.78
C SER A 337 16.26 -17.39 7.95
N GLU A 338 15.38 -17.66 8.90
CA GLU A 338 15.63 -18.56 10.02
C GLU A 338 14.50 -19.55 10.19
N LEU A 339 14.83 -20.73 10.70
CA LEU A 339 13.89 -21.76 11.11
C LEU A 339 14.23 -22.20 12.54
N LYS A 340 13.20 -22.38 13.37
CA LYS A 340 13.34 -22.92 14.71
C LYS A 340 13.38 -24.44 14.67
N GLN A 341 14.35 -25.05 15.35
CA GLN A 341 14.55 -26.50 15.31
C GLN A 341 13.39 -27.29 15.94
N SER A 342 12.75 -26.73 16.97
CA SER A 342 11.61 -27.34 17.64
C SER A 342 10.75 -26.30 18.35
N GLY A 343 9.44 -26.60 18.45
CA GLY A 343 8.46 -25.71 19.06
C GLY A 343 8.27 -24.39 18.30
N VAL A 344 7.72 -23.39 18.98
CA VAL A 344 7.46 -22.05 18.43
C VAL A 344 8.18 -20.99 19.24
N GLY A 345 8.58 -19.89 18.60
CA GLY A 345 8.85 -18.62 19.25
C GLY A 345 7.55 -17.85 19.49
N SER A 346 7.52 -17.02 20.52
CA SER A 346 6.35 -16.19 20.87
C SER A 346 6.78 -14.74 20.96
N LEU A 347 6.40 -13.94 19.96
CA LEU A 347 6.59 -12.49 19.95
C LEU A 347 5.44 -11.84 20.71
N ALA A 348 5.70 -11.41 21.95
CA ALA A 348 4.69 -10.84 22.84
C ALA A 348 4.09 -9.54 22.26
N GLY A 349 2.89 -9.16 22.71
CA GLY A 349 2.28 -7.89 22.33
C GLY A 349 3.17 -6.70 22.70
N GLY A 350 3.34 -5.75 21.78
CA GLY A 350 4.23 -4.60 21.90
C GLY A 350 5.73 -4.92 21.75
N GLN A 351 6.12 -6.20 21.69
CA GLN A 351 7.53 -6.58 21.60
C GLN A 351 8.10 -6.23 20.22
N THR A 352 9.32 -5.68 20.23
CA THR A 352 10.12 -5.41 19.04
C THR A 352 11.46 -6.11 19.15
N ILE A 353 11.89 -6.77 18.09
CA ILE A 353 13.21 -7.39 17.96
C ILE A 353 13.94 -6.71 16.81
N SER A 354 15.12 -6.16 17.07
CA SER A 354 15.98 -5.61 16.02
C SER A 354 16.53 -6.74 15.16
N LEU A 355 16.55 -6.54 13.85
CA LEU A 355 17.21 -7.42 12.89
C LEU A 355 18.49 -6.77 12.31
N GLY A 356 18.89 -5.62 12.86
CA GLY A 356 20.06 -4.86 12.43
C GLY A 356 19.82 -3.94 11.23
N ALA A 357 20.88 -3.29 10.75
CA ALA A 357 20.84 -2.32 9.65
C ALA A 357 20.91 -3.00 8.27
N VAL A 358 19.97 -3.91 8.01
CA VAL A 358 20.01 -4.78 6.82
C VAL A 358 19.44 -4.15 5.55
N PHE A 359 18.65 -3.08 5.63
CA PHE A 359 18.10 -2.43 4.44
C PHE A 359 19.13 -1.49 3.81
N SER A 360 19.63 -1.85 2.64
CA SER A 360 20.69 -1.11 1.93
C SER A 360 20.49 -1.19 0.41
N PRO A 361 19.46 -0.50 -0.13
CA PRO A 361 19.24 -0.45 -1.56
C PRO A 361 20.37 0.34 -2.25
N THR A 362 20.75 -0.09 -3.46
CA THR A 362 21.77 0.57 -4.30
C THR A 362 21.16 0.97 -5.66
N PRO A 363 20.15 1.86 -5.69
CA PRO A 363 19.57 2.32 -6.95
C PRO A 363 20.66 2.94 -7.82
N THR A 364 20.58 2.88 -9.15
CA THR A 364 21.59 3.51 -10.05
C THR A 364 21.05 4.75 -10.75
N THR A 365 19.74 4.98 -10.67
CA THR A 365 19.06 6.13 -11.26
C THR A 365 18.04 6.69 -10.26
N LEU A 366 17.80 8.00 -10.34
CA LEU A 366 16.74 8.66 -9.55
C LEU A 366 15.37 8.07 -9.90
N GLY A 367 14.52 7.89 -8.89
CA GLY A 367 13.15 7.36 -9.07
C GLY A 367 13.07 5.85 -9.26
N ALA A 368 14.19 5.13 -9.38
CA ALA A 368 14.18 3.67 -9.38
C ALA A 368 13.63 3.16 -8.03
N PRO A 369 12.82 2.08 -8.02
CA PRO A 369 12.27 1.52 -6.80
C PRO A 369 13.40 1.06 -5.89
N THR A 370 13.26 1.34 -4.59
CA THR A 370 14.20 0.90 -3.55
C THR A 370 13.56 0.03 -2.48
N GLU A 371 12.23 -0.03 -2.46
CA GLU A 371 11.42 -0.71 -1.46
C GLU A 371 10.81 -1.96 -2.07
N ASP A 372 11.31 -3.12 -1.66
CA ASP A 372 10.87 -4.39 -2.24
C ASP A 372 10.92 -5.57 -1.26
N PHE A 373 11.08 -5.29 0.03
CA PHE A 373 11.09 -6.34 1.03
C PHE A 373 9.74 -7.02 1.06
N GLN A 374 9.77 -8.33 0.95
CA GLN A 374 8.65 -9.20 1.24
C GLN A 374 8.95 -9.98 2.49
N PHE A 375 7.96 -10.06 3.38
CA PHE A 375 8.09 -10.72 4.66
C PHE A 375 7.08 -11.87 4.80
N GLN A 376 7.60 -13.06 5.06
CA GLN A 376 6.82 -14.26 5.34
C GLN A 376 7.29 -14.89 6.64
N TYR A 377 6.36 -15.52 7.35
CA TYR A 377 6.68 -16.31 8.54
C TYR A 377 5.87 -17.60 8.56
N THR A 378 6.42 -18.62 9.20
CA THR A 378 5.73 -19.88 9.45
C THR A 378 5.26 -19.94 10.88
N SER A 379 4.10 -20.56 11.08
CA SER A 379 3.54 -20.88 12.39
C SER A 379 2.92 -22.28 12.32
N PRO A 380 2.40 -22.82 13.45
CA PRO A 380 1.63 -24.07 13.43
C PRO A 380 0.42 -24.05 12.49
N GLU A 381 -0.03 -22.87 12.06
CA GLU A 381 -1.14 -22.69 11.14
C GLU A 381 -0.71 -22.72 9.66
N GLY A 382 0.59 -22.74 9.38
CA GLY A 382 1.18 -22.72 8.03
C GLY A 382 2.02 -21.48 7.75
N ILE A 383 2.22 -21.19 6.46
CA ILE A 383 2.97 -20.02 5.99
C ILE A 383 2.01 -18.83 5.89
N LEU A 384 2.37 -17.72 6.52
CA LEU A 384 1.63 -16.47 6.53
C LEU A 384 2.50 -15.36 5.94
N SER A 385 1.87 -14.45 5.18
CA SER A 385 2.52 -13.21 4.77
C SER A 385 2.39 -12.21 5.90
N GLY A 386 3.51 -11.69 6.39
CA GLY A 386 3.50 -10.59 7.33
C GLY A 386 3.37 -9.25 6.62
N LEU A 387 3.39 -8.17 7.39
CA LEU A 387 3.30 -6.81 6.85
C LEU A 387 4.70 -6.17 6.82
N VAL A 388 4.96 -5.34 5.82
CA VAL A 388 6.19 -4.54 5.74
C VAL A 388 5.81 -3.07 5.81
N LYS A 389 6.44 -2.33 6.70
CA LYS A 389 6.18 -0.90 6.93
C LYS A 389 7.48 -0.13 6.78
N TYR A 390 7.57 0.67 5.74
CA TYR A 390 8.71 1.55 5.51
C TYR A 390 8.49 2.92 6.14
N THR A 391 9.44 3.36 6.97
CA THR A 391 9.45 4.68 7.62
C THR A 391 10.70 5.47 7.21
N GLY A 392 10.80 6.72 7.67
CA GLY A 392 11.95 7.59 7.35
C GLY A 392 11.82 8.32 6.02
N THR A 393 12.76 9.23 5.78
CA THR A 393 12.71 10.25 4.71
C THR A 393 13.65 9.97 3.54
N LYS A 394 14.56 8.99 3.66
CA LYS A 394 15.54 8.65 2.62
C LYS A 394 14.94 7.92 1.41
N VAL A 395 14.11 8.62 0.66
CA VAL A 395 13.51 8.14 -0.61
C VAL A 395 14.49 8.35 -1.77
N ASN A 396 14.43 7.51 -2.80
CA ASN A 396 15.23 7.70 -4.01
C ASN A 396 14.60 8.71 -4.98
N ASN A 397 14.37 9.94 -4.52
CA ASN A 397 13.82 11.04 -5.31
C ASN A 397 14.26 12.39 -4.72
N ILE A 398 13.98 13.50 -5.40
CA ILE A 398 13.96 14.81 -4.75
C ILE A 398 12.73 14.89 -3.86
N LEU A 399 12.94 15.32 -2.63
CA LEU A 399 11.96 15.27 -1.57
C LEU A 399 11.58 16.68 -1.13
N LEU A 400 10.29 16.97 -1.13
CA LEU A 400 9.70 18.00 -0.28
C LEU A 400 9.33 17.38 1.06
N GLN A 401 10.15 17.61 2.09
CA GLN A 401 9.82 17.21 3.45
C GLN A 401 9.09 18.35 4.14
N VAL A 402 7.95 18.05 4.78
CA VAL A 402 7.12 19.04 5.45
C VAL A 402 6.89 18.60 6.88
N ASP A 403 7.18 19.47 7.84
CA ASP A 403 6.84 19.24 9.23
C ASP A 403 5.33 19.42 9.41
N PRO A 404 4.58 18.35 9.78
CA PRO A 404 3.13 18.44 9.89
C PRO A 404 2.67 19.25 11.11
N THR A 405 3.56 19.66 12.01
CA THR A 405 3.21 20.37 13.25
C THR A 405 3.32 21.88 13.12
N ASN A 406 4.35 22.37 12.42
CA ASN A 406 4.62 23.80 12.29
C ASN A 406 4.58 24.30 10.84
N GLY A 407 4.49 23.39 9.85
CA GLY A 407 4.36 23.76 8.43
C GLY A 407 5.67 24.05 7.72
N GLU A 408 6.81 24.03 8.43
CA GLU A 408 8.15 24.22 7.85
C GLU A 408 8.44 23.13 6.81
N ALA A 409 9.05 23.51 5.69
CA ALA A 409 9.40 22.58 4.63
C ALA A 409 10.85 22.72 4.17
N ARG A 410 11.42 21.60 3.72
CA ARG A 410 12.75 21.55 3.10
C ARG A 410 12.69 20.82 1.76
N LEU A 411 13.34 21.41 0.77
CA LEU A 411 13.69 20.74 -0.48
C LEU A 411 14.98 19.96 -0.26
N ARG A 412 14.94 18.64 -0.39
CA ARG A 412 16.05 17.74 -0.06
C ARG A 412 16.39 16.82 -1.22
N ASN A 413 17.66 16.46 -1.33
CA ASN A 413 18.09 15.30 -2.11
C ASN A 413 18.51 14.14 -1.19
N PRO A 414 17.57 13.30 -0.74
CA PRO A 414 17.88 12.09 0.04
C PRO A 414 18.54 10.96 -0.76
N SER A 415 18.61 11.05 -2.09
CA SER A 415 19.21 10.01 -2.93
C SER A 415 20.74 9.95 -2.77
N SER A 416 21.35 8.85 -3.23
CA SER A 416 22.81 8.66 -3.21
C SER A 416 23.55 9.31 -4.39
N PHE A 417 22.86 10.07 -5.24
CA PHE A 417 23.43 10.70 -6.44
C PHE A 417 23.23 12.20 -6.42
N SER A 418 24.07 12.92 -7.15
CA SER A 418 23.81 14.33 -7.43
C SER A 418 22.71 14.47 -8.48
N VAL A 419 21.80 15.41 -8.28
CA VAL A 419 20.71 15.69 -9.22
C VAL A 419 20.76 17.17 -9.60
N ASN A 420 20.76 17.44 -10.90
CA ASN A 420 20.71 18.81 -11.41
C ASN A 420 19.26 19.22 -11.67
N ILE A 421 18.80 20.26 -10.99
CA ILE A 421 17.46 20.82 -11.18
C ILE A 421 17.54 22.28 -11.63
N ASP A 422 16.62 22.69 -12.49
CA ASP A 422 16.51 24.05 -13.01
C ASP A 422 15.11 24.65 -12.80
N GLY A 423 14.20 23.93 -12.14
CA GLY A 423 12.90 24.44 -11.72
C GLY A 423 12.21 23.54 -10.72
N TYR A 424 11.28 24.10 -9.96
CA TYR A 424 10.37 23.31 -9.13
C TYR A 424 8.99 23.95 -8.99
N THR A 425 8.00 23.12 -8.68
CA THR A 425 6.62 23.54 -8.42
C THR A 425 6.03 22.69 -7.31
N ILE A 426 5.37 23.35 -6.36
CA ILE A 426 4.60 22.76 -5.28
C ILE A 426 3.16 23.20 -5.50
N THR A 427 2.22 22.26 -5.53
CA THR A 427 0.79 22.55 -5.70
C THR A 427 -0.04 21.93 -4.59
N SER A 428 -1.21 22.51 -4.34
CA SER A 428 -2.18 22.02 -3.35
C SER A 428 -3.61 22.45 -3.70
N ALA A 429 -4.59 21.94 -2.95
CA ALA A 429 -5.98 22.38 -3.02
C ALA A 429 -6.28 23.59 -2.10
N GLY A 430 -5.25 24.34 -1.68
CA GLY A 430 -5.39 25.55 -0.86
C GLY A 430 -4.66 25.52 0.49
N SER A 431 -3.86 24.48 0.77
CA SER A 431 -3.14 24.32 2.04
C SER A 431 -1.82 25.10 2.13
N LEU A 432 -1.38 25.74 1.03
CA LEU A 432 -0.12 26.46 1.02
C LEU A 432 -0.26 27.84 1.69
N THR A 433 0.82 28.29 2.34
CA THR A 433 0.93 29.58 3.02
C THR A 433 2.01 30.44 2.36
N PRO A 434 1.68 31.19 1.27
CA PRO A 434 2.65 32.01 0.54
C PRO A 434 3.43 33.00 1.42
N ALA A 435 2.82 33.52 2.48
CA ALA A 435 3.48 34.45 3.40
C ALA A 435 4.60 33.81 4.25
N GLY A 436 4.59 32.49 4.41
CA GLY A 436 5.65 31.75 5.10
C GLY A 436 6.66 31.10 4.15
N TRP A 437 6.54 31.35 2.84
CA TRP A 437 7.47 30.84 1.86
C TRP A 437 8.75 31.66 1.84
N THR A 438 9.86 30.99 2.12
CA THR A 438 11.21 31.53 1.98
C THR A 438 11.79 30.92 0.71
N SER A 439 11.64 31.61 -0.43
CA SER A 439 12.05 31.07 -1.74
C SER A 439 13.58 31.01 -1.89
N LEU A 440 14.09 30.27 -2.88
CA LEU A 440 15.52 30.23 -3.19
C LEU A 440 16.01 31.57 -3.77
N ASP A 441 15.15 32.27 -4.51
CA ASP A 441 15.37 33.64 -4.99
C ASP A 441 15.52 34.63 -3.81
N ASP A 442 14.58 34.63 -2.86
CA ASP A 442 14.63 35.49 -1.66
C ASP A 442 15.88 35.26 -0.81
N GLN A 443 16.31 34.00 -0.71
CA GLN A 443 17.52 33.62 0.03
C GLN A 443 18.81 33.92 -0.75
N ASN A 444 18.72 34.26 -2.04
CA ASN A 444 19.85 34.34 -2.96
C ASN A 444 20.77 33.11 -2.85
N THR A 445 20.16 31.93 -2.69
CA THR A 445 20.88 30.66 -2.49
C THR A 445 20.98 29.89 -3.80
N ALA A 446 21.62 28.71 -3.77
CA ALA A 446 21.65 27.77 -4.89
C ALA A 446 22.22 28.34 -6.22
N GLY A 447 23.01 29.42 -6.17
CA GLY A 447 23.61 30.08 -7.33
C GLY A 447 23.14 31.52 -7.58
N GLY A 448 22.11 32.00 -6.88
CA GLY A 448 21.66 33.40 -6.89
C GLY A 448 20.93 33.88 -8.16
N ASP A 449 20.46 32.94 -8.97
CA ASP A 449 19.79 33.19 -10.26
C ASP A 449 18.45 32.43 -10.39
N TRP A 450 17.85 32.05 -9.26
CA TRP A 450 16.47 31.58 -9.21
C TRP A 450 15.51 32.75 -9.40
N ARG A 451 14.30 32.48 -9.91
CA ARG A 451 13.23 33.45 -10.06
C ARG A 451 11.95 32.86 -9.54
N GLU A 452 11.40 33.50 -8.52
CA GLU A 452 10.10 33.09 -7.99
C GLU A 452 8.93 33.60 -8.84
N SER A 453 7.88 32.79 -8.88
CA SER A 453 6.56 33.24 -9.33
C SER A 453 5.75 33.73 -8.13
N PRO A 454 4.76 34.62 -8.33
CA PRO A 454 3.90 35.06 -7.24
C PRO A 454 3.29 33.88 -6.49
N GLY A 455 3.55 33.78 -5.19
CA GLY A 455 3.05 32.69 -4.37
C GLY A 455 1.52 32.71 -4.24
N LEU A 456 0.89 31.56 -4.42
CA LEU A 456 -0.55 31.34 -4.28
C LEU A 456 -0.81 30.22 -3.26
N SER A 457 -1.96 30.25 -2.60
CA SER A 457 -2.37 29.16 -1.69
C SER A 457 -2.52 27.80 -2.38
N THR A 458 -2.53 27.77 -3.72
CA THR A 458 -2.60 26.57 -4.54
C THR A 458 -1.29 26.25 -5.27
N ARG A 459 -0.31 27.16 -5.28
CA ARG A 459 0.92 26.97 -6.05
C ARG A 459 2.07 27.86 -5.60
N LEU A 460 3.25 27.26 -5.42
CA LEU A 460 4.55 27.93 -5.29
C LEU A 460 5.48 27.35 -6.37
N SER A 461 6.15 28.20 -7.15
CA SER A 461 7.06 27.74 -8.21
C SER A 461 8.25 28.68 -8.35
N GLU A 462 9.43 28.10 -8.61
CA GLU A 462 10.62 28.85 -9.03
C GLU A 462 11.26 28.20 -10.25
N LEU A 463 11.92 29.03 -11.06
CA LEU A 463 12.70 28.61 -12.21
C LEU A 463 14.09 29.25 -12.15
N LYS A 464 15.12 28.49 -12.47
CA LYS A 464 16.49 28.98 -12.58
C LYS A 464 16.70 29.67 -13.92
N GLN A 465 17.31 30.85 -13.91
CA GLN A 465 17.50 31.65 -15.13
C GLN A 465 18.60 31.07 -16.03
N THR A 466 19.67 30.49 -15.46
CA THR A 466 20.78 29.92 -16.24
C THR A 466 21.20 28.55 -15.69
N ALA A 467 21.44 27.60 -16.60
CA ALA A 467 21.92 26.25 -16.27
C ALA A 467 21.04 25.53 -15.23
N SER A 468 21.63 24.98 -14.17
CA SER A 468 20.94 24.22 -13.12
C SER A 468 21.62 24.39 -11.76
N THR A 469 20.92 24.05 -10.69
CA THR A 469 21.50 23.80 -9.36
C THR A 469 21.77 22.32 -9.18
N THR A 470 23.00 21.97 -8.81
CA THR A 470 23.35 20.62 -8.41
C THR A 470 22.97 20.39 -6.95
N LEU A 471 22.00 19.52 -6.72
CA LEU A 471 21.69 18.97 -5.41
C LEU A 471 22.58 17.75 -5.17
N ALA A 472 23.66 17.90 -4.40
CA ALA A 472 24.48 16.77 -3.97
C ALA A 472 23.68 15.81 -3.05
N PRO A 473 24.11 14.55 -2.86
CA PRO A 473 23.51 13.67 -1.86
C PRO A 473 23.46 14.35 -0.48
N GLY A 474 22.28 14.36 0.15
CA GLY A 474 22.04 15.01 1.43
C GLY A 474 21.83 16.53 1.37
N ALA A 475 21.96 17.17 0.20
CA ALA A 475 21.69 18.60 0.06
C ALA A 475 20.27 18.95 0.51
N SER A 476 20.13 20.10 1.15
CA SER A 476 18.87 20.56 1.73
C SER A 476 18.77 22.08 1.65
N TYR A 477 17.60 22.58 1.26
CA TYR A 477 17.25 23.99 1.25
C TYR A 477 15.98 24.21 2.07
N ASN A 478 15.98 25.23 2.93
CA ASN A 478 14.79 25.61 3.67
C ASN A 478 13.85 26.38 2.75
N LEU A 479 12.56 26.04 2.79
CA LEU A 479 11.50 26.76 2.07
C LEU A 479 10.58 27.53 3.02
N GLY A 480 10.83 27.48 4.34
CA GLY A 480 9.99 28.13 5.35
C GLY A 480 8.69 27.38 5.63
N ALA A 481 7.81 28.00 6.42
CA ALA A 481 6.49 27.50 6.76
C ALA A 481 5.50 27.66 5.59
N ILE A 482 5.62 26.77 4.59
CA ILE A 482 4.78 26.80 3.38
C ILE A 482 3.46 26.03 3.52
N PHE A 483 3.27 25.25 4.59
CA PHE A 483 2.07 24.43 4.78
C PHE A 483 1.28 24.89 6.00
N ASN A 484 -0.05 24.96 5.89
CA ASN A 484 -0.92 25.16 7.04
C ASN A 484 -1.21 23.82 7.76
N PRO A 485 -0.72 23.62 9.00
CA PRO A 485 -0.90 22.35 9.75
C PRO A 485 -2.36 21.96 10.02
N THR A 486 -3.28 22.92 9.93
CA THR A 486 -4.73 22.69 10.14
C THR A 486 -5.45 22.18 8.89
N MET A 487 -4.78 22.16 7.73
CA MET A 487 -5.34 21.76 6.44
C MET A 487 -4.98 20.31 6.09
N PRO A 488 -5.71 19.68 5.14
CA PRO A 488 -5.35 18.35 4.64
C PRO A 488 -3.93 18.30 4.06
N LYS A 489 -3.25 17.16 4.25
CA LYS A 489 -1.91 16.87 3.69
C LYS A 489 -2.02 16.54 2.20
N ASP A 490 -2.13 17.57 1.36
CA ASP A 490 -2.51 17.47 -0.06
C ASP A 490 -1.43 18.00 -1.03
N LEU A 491 -0.23 18.30 -0.52
CA LEU A 491 0.84 18.84 -1.36
C LEU A 491 1.31 17.82 -2.39
N THR A 492 1.50 18.29 -3.62
CA THR A 492 2.24 17.60 -4.67
C THR A 492 3.45 18.41 -5.06
N PHE A 493 4.51 17.73 -5.49
CA PHE A 493 5.80 18.34 -5.77
C PHE A 493 6.35 17.82 -7.10
N GLU A 494 6.80 18.74 -7.94
CA GLU A 494 7.41 18.46 -9.23
C GLU A 494 8.68 19.31 -9.41
N PHE A 495 9.65 18.79 -10.15
CA PHE A 495 10.89 19.49 -10.46
C PHE A 495 11.30 19.28 -11.91
N LEU A 496 12.00 20.26 -12.48
CA LEU A 496 12.60 20.15 -13.81
C LEU A 496 14.06 19.71 -13.64
N GLN A 497 14.45 18.67 -14.38
CA GLN A 497 15.84 18.25 -14.47
C GLN A 497 16.52 19.00 -15.63
N LEU A 498 17.81 19.30 -15.47
CA LEU A 498 18.58 20.00 -16.50
C LEU A 498 18.37 19.38 -17.89
N GLY A 499 17.89 20.19 -18.83
CA GLY A 499 17.69 19.80 -20.22
C GLY A 499 16.39 19.03 -20.50
N GLN A 500 15.51 18.86 -19.50
CA GLN A 500 14.17 18.30 -19.67
C GLN A 500 13.13 19.41 -19.82
N SER A 501 12.18 19.24 -20.74
CA SER A 501 11.04 20.15 -20.91
C SER A 501 9.78 19.69 -20.18
N GLN A 502 9.80 18.47 -19.62
CA GLN A 502 8.71 17.94 -18.81
C GLN A 502 9.15 17.86 -17.35
N ALA A 503 8.24 18.22 -16.45
CA ALA A 503 8.48 18.11 -15.03
C ALA A 503 8.49 16.64 -14.59
N THR A 504 9.39 16.32 -13.67
CA THR A 504 9.49 15.03 -13.00
C THR A 504 8.77 15.12 -11.66
N ALA A 505 7.93 14.13 -11.36
CA ALA A 505 7.29 14.03 -10.07
C ALA A 505 8.33 13.79 -8.96
N GLY A 506 8.37 14.68 -7.98
CA GLY A 506 9.14 14.50 -6.76
C GLY A 506 8.34 13.78 -5.68
N ALA A 507 8.99 13.49 -4.56
CA ALA A 507 8.36 12.90 -3.39
C ALA A 507 7.91 14.00 -2.42
N VAL A 508 6.81 13.75 -1.70
CA VAL A 508 6.36 14.57 -0.57
C VAL A 508 6.26 13.67 0.66
N VAL A 509 6.92 14.06 1.76
CA VAL A 509 6.83 13.33 3.03
C VAL A 509 6.51 14.30 4.15
N PHE A 510 5.39 14.06 4.84
CA PHE A 510 5.04 14.77 6.06
C PHE A 510 5.67 14.10 7.27
N ALA A 511 6.82 14.61 7.70
CA ALA A 511 7.57 14.11 8.85
C ALA A 511 8.29 15.26 9.55
N PRO A 512 8.43 15.25 10.88
CA PRO A 512 9.11 16.30 11.62
C PRO A 512 10.46 16.64 11.01
N LEU A 513 10.75 17.93 10.88
CA LEU A 513 12.09 18.38 10.51
C LEU A 513 12.94 18.29 11.76
N THR A 514 13.74 17.22 11.88
CA THR A 514 14.83 17.24 12.86
C THR A 514 15.75 18.39 12.47
N ALA A 515 16.01 19.30 13.42
CA ALA A 515 17.01 20.34 13.21
C ALA A 515 18.27 19.67 12.66
N ALA A 516 18.84 20.22 11.58
CA ALA A 516 20.12 19.73 11.12
C ALA A 516 21.06 19.97 12.30
N VAL A 517 21.53 18.91 12.96
CA VAL A 517 22.55 19.04 13.99
C VAL A 517 23.77 19.53 13.24
N THR A 518 24.04 20.83 13.32
CA THR A 518 25.26 21.39 12.75
C THR A 518 26.37 20.83 13.63
N PRO A 519 27.28 19.98 13.13
CA PRO A 519 28.26 19.36 14.03
C PRO A 519 29.07 20.45 14.73
N GLY A 520 29.05 20.46 16.07
CA GLY A 520 29.61 21.55 16.88
C GLY A 520 28.59 22.58 17.40
N ASP A 521 27.32 22.52 17.03
CA ASP A 521 26.21 23.30 17.61
C ASP A 521 25.67 22.54 18.82
N PHE A 522 26.35 22.73 19.95
CA PHE A 522 26.15 21.96 21.16
C PHE A 522 24.96 22.46 21.99
N ASP A 523 24.58 23.73 21.85
CA ASP A 523 23.37 24.27 22.48
C ASP A 523 22.13 24.20 21.57
N GLN A 524 22.29 23.70 20.33
CA GLN A 524 21.26 23.46 19.33
C GLN A 524 20.49 24.73 18.93
N ASN A 525 21.14 25.88 19.02
CA ASN A 525 20.55 27.17 18.63
C ASN A 525 20.62 27.42 17.11
N GLY A 526 21.23 26.51 16.35
CA GLY A 526 21.35 26.57 14.89
C GLY A 526 22.61 27.26 14.38
N VAL A 527 23.53 27.70 15.25
CA VAL A 527 24.77 28.40 14.89
C VAL A 527 25.95 27.97 15.76
N VAL A 528 26.98 27.41 15.12
CA VAL A 528 28.23 27.02 15.79
C VAL A 528 29.05 28.26 16.14
N ASN A 529 29.08 28.64 17.41
CA ASN A 529 29.69 29.86 17.90
C ASN A 529 30.39 29.69 19.26
N GLY A 530 30.70 30.81 19.92
CA GLY A 530 31.39 30.82 21.21
C GLY A 530 30.57 30.27 22.39
N GLN A 531 29.24 30.23 22.28
CA GLN A 531 28.35 29.63 23.27
C GLN A 531 28.50 28.11 23.28
N ASP A 532 28.61 27.48 22.10
CA ASP A 532 28.90 26.06 21.97
C ASP A 532 30.26 25.70 22.57
N LEU A 533 31.28 26.52 22.31
CA LEU A 533 32.59 26.33 22.92
C LEU A 533 32.53 26.34 24.45
N ASN A 534 31.69 27.20 25.04
CA ASN A 534 31.52 27.23 26.48
C ASN A 534 30.85 25.94 26.97
N LEU A 535 29.90 25.41 26.21
CA LEU A 535 29.24 24.15 26.52
C LEU A 535 30.22 22.96 26.44
N TRP A 536 31.04 22.90 25.39
CA TRP A 536 32.12 21.92 25.26
C TRP A 536 33.12 21.99 26.41
N LYS A 537 33.56 23.20 26.80
CA LYS A 537 34.47 23.37 27.94
C LYS A 537 33.90 22.83 29.26
N THR A 538 32.58 22.98 29.45
CA THR A 538 31.93 22.44 30.65
C THR A 538 31.71 20.93 30.57
N ALA A 539 31.55 20.37 29.37
CA ALA A 539 31.32 18.95 29.13
C ALA A 539 32.61 18.12 29.02
N PHE A 540 33.74 18.74 28.69
CA PHE A 540 35.01 18.06 28.41
C PHE A 540 35.42 17.11 29.53
N GLY A 541 35.45 15.80 29.23
CA GLY A 541 35.78 14.74 30.17
C GLY A 541 34.79 14.55 31.34
N THR A 542 33.61 15.19 31.31
CA THR A 542 32.62 15.12 32.40
C THR A 542 31.24 14.62 31.96
N THR A 543 30.75 15.03 30.79
CA THR A 543 29.43 14.62 30.26
C THR A 543 29.51 14.36 28.75
N THR A 544 28.42 13.89 28.15
CA THR A 544 28.29 13.65 26.70
C THR A 544 27.57 14.79 25.97
N GLN A 545 27.40 15.94 26.64
CA GLN A 545 26.56 17.02 26.14
C GLN A 545 27.17 17.75 24.93
N ALA A 546 28.48 17.61 24.72
CA ALA A 546 29.20 18.18 23.58
C ALA A 546 29.79 17.10 22.66
N ASN A 547 29.07 15.99 22.50
CA ASN A 547 29.43 14.86 21.64
C ASN A 547 29.05 15.16 20.17
N ALA A 548 30.01 15.60 19.36
CA ALA A 548 29.85 15.91 17.95
C ALA A 548 30.13 14.73 17.01
N ASP A 549 30.96 13.75 17.41
CA ASP A 549 31.29 12.59 16.57
C ASP A 549 30.44 11.34 16.84
N GLY A 550 29.65 11.37 17.92
CA GLY A 550 28.68 10.33 18.27
C GLY A 550 29.27 9.19 19.11
N ASP A 551 30.49 9.30 19.64
CA ASP A 551 31.18 8.20 20.34
C ASP A 551 30.83 8.06 21.84
N SER A 552 30.00 8.98 22.35
CA SER A 552 29.47 9.03 23.71
C SER A 552 30.46 9.55 24.75
N ASP A 553 31.39 10.41 24.35
CA ASP A 553 32.09 11.31 25.27
C ASP A 553 32.09 12.77 24.79
N SER A 554 32.82 13.66 25.48
CA SER A 554 33.07 15.03 25.02
C SER A 554 34.57 15.27 25.14
N ASP A 555 35.29 15.23 24.03
CA ASP A 555 36.75 15.19 24.01
C ASP A 555 37.38 16.12 22.94
N GLY A 556 38.65 15.87 22.61
CA GLY A 556 39.39 16.65 21.63
C GLY A 556 38.89 16.48 20.19
N ASN A 557 38.28 15.34 19.83
CA ASN A 557 37.70 15.10 18.51
C ASN A 557 36.45 15.96 18.30
N ASP A 558 35.61 16.09 19.32
CA ASP A 558 34.44 16.97 19.28
C ASP A 558 34.83 18.43 19.14
N PHE A 559 35.89 18.85 19.85
CA PHE A 559 36.44 20.19 19.72
C PHE A 559 36.94 20.49 18.31
N LEU A 560 37.59 19.51 17.67
CA LEU A 560 38.03 19.65 16.29
C LEU A 560 36.85 19.74 15.32
N ILE A 561 35.73 19.06 15.60
CA ILE A 561 34.50 19.20 14.83
C ILE A 561 33.89 20.59 15.02
N TRP A 562 33.81 21.10 16.25
CA TRP A 562 33.40 22.48 16.51
C TRP A 562 34.30 23.49 15.79
N GLN A 563 35.63 23.35 15.87
CA GLN A 563 36.57 24.25 15.19
C GLN A 563 36.38 24.26 13.67
N ARG A 564 36.16 23.09 13.06
CA ARG A 564 35.93 22.97 11.62
C ARG A 564 34.62 23.60 11.17
N ASN A 565 33.64 23.68 12.06
CA ASN A 565 32.32 24.22 11.78
C ASN A 565 32.10 25.60 12.40
N LEU A 566 33.11 26.26 12.97
CA LEU A 566 32.95 27.58 13.59
C LEU A 566 32.40 28.60 12.58
N GLY A 567 31.23 29.18 12.90
CA GLY A 567 30.50 30.10 12.02
C GLY A 567 29.53 29.41 11.06
N ALA A 568 29.43 28.07 11.07
CA ALA A 568 28.40 27.35 10.35
C ALA A 568 27.03 27.66 10.98
N SER A 569 26.06 27.94 10.12
CA SER A 569 24.65 28.08 10.48
C SER A 569 23.83 27.10 9.66
N GLY A 570 22.80 26.51 10.26
CA GLY A 570 21.91 25.54 9.59
C GLY A 570 21.12 26.09 8.39
N ALA A 571 21.40 27.33 7.96
CA ALA A 571 20.69 28.07 6.92
C ALA A 571 21.51 28.38 5.66
N THR A 572 22.77 27.95 5.54
CA THR A 572 23.59 28.26 4.35
C THR A 572 24.50 27.11 3.93
N PRO A 573 24.60 26.74 2.63
CA PRO A 573 25.71 25.91 2.18
C PRO A 573 27.01 26.67 2.48
N ALA A 574 27.98 25.97 3.07
CA ALA A 574 29.32 26.51 3.26
C ALA A 574 29.80 27.10 1.92
N ALA A 575 30.00 28.42 1.90
CA ALA A 575 30.79 29.04 0.84
C ALA A 575 32.11 28.28 0.78
N THR A 576 32.44 27.75 -0.40
CA THR A 576 33.77 27.20 -0.65
C THR A 576 34.78 28.27 -0.26
N VAL A 577 35.45 28.10 0.87
CA VAL A 577 36.64 28.87 1.19
C VAL A 577 37.66 28.39 0.17
N THR A 578 37.79 29.14 -0.93
CA THR A 578 38.97 29.04 -1.77
C THR A 578 40.14 29.24 -0.82
N ALA A 579 40.93 28.19 -0.59
CA ALA A 579 42.18 28.30 0.12
C ALA A 579 42.98 29.39 -0.58
N ALA A 580 43.07 30.56 0.05
CA ALA A 580 44.03 31.56 -0.36
C ALA A 580 45.39 30.86 -0.23
N ALA A 581 46.07 30.65 -1.37
CA ALA A 581 47.41 30.11 -1.37
C ALA A 581 48.23 30.94 -0.38
N VAL A 582 48.62 30.32 0.72
CA VAL A 582 49.52 30.93 1.70
C VAL A 582 50.81 31.23 0.94
N PRO A 583 51.26 32.48 0.84
CA PRO A 583 52.56 32.77 0.25
C PRO A 583 53.63 32.04 1.06
N GLU A 584 54.33 31.10 0.44
CA GLU A 584 55.42 30.40 1.11
C GLU A 584 56.45 31.44 1.59
N PRO A 585 56.90 31.37 2.87
CA PRO A 585 57.92 32.28 3.36
C PRO A 585 59.19 32.10 2.53
N THR A 586 59.86 33.22 2.24
CA THR A 586 61.08 33.43 1.44
C THR A 586 62.31 32.65 1.93
N SER A 587 62.20 31.33 2.05
CA SER A 587 63.23 30.40 2.51
C SER A 587 64.37 30.28 1.49
N LEU A 588 64.12 30.58 0.22
CA LEU A 588 65.15 30.75 -0.82
C LEU A 588 66.05 31.98 -0.60
N VAL A 589 65.54 33.07 0.00
CA VAL A 589 66.34 34.29 0.23
C VAL A 589 67.31 34.09 1.42
N VAL A 590 66.91 33.32 2.43
CA VAL A 590 67.78 32.99 3.57
C VAL A 590 68.88 31.99 3.17
N ALA A 591 68.58 31.02 2.29
CA ALA A 591 69.57 30.06 1.80
C ALA A 591 70.64 30.69 0.89
N ILE A 592 70.27 31.70 0.09
CA ILE A 592 71.22 32.45 -0.76
C ILE A 592 72.05 33.46 0.06
N GLY A 593 71.45 34.07 1.11
CA GLY A 593 72.18 34.96 2.02
C GLY A 593 73.28 34.27 2.84
N LEU A 594 73.04 33.04 3.31
CA LEU A 594 74.01 32.27 4.10
C LEU A 594 75.19 31.75 3.26
N THR A 595 74.99 31.45 1.98
CA THR A 595 76.06 30.99 1.08
C THR A 595 76.97 32.14 0.60
N ALA A 596 76.43 33.35 0.43
CA ALA A 596 77.22 34.54 0.09
C ALA A 596 78.12 35.02 1.26
N ALA A 597 77.64 34.92 2.51
CA ALA A 597 78.42 35.29 3.70
C ALA A 597 79.61 34.35 3.98
N LEU A 598 79.46 33.05 3.69
CA LEU A 598 80.54 32.06 3.80
C LEU A 598 81.60 32.19 2.69
N GLY A 599 81.22 32.69 1.51
CA GLY A 599 82.14 32.96 0.39
C GLY A 599 83.04 34.18 0.61
N ALA A 600 82.53 35.22 1.31
CA ALA A 600 83.28 36.44 1.59
C ALA A 600 84.34 36.26 2.68
N TYR A 601 84.08 35.39 3.67
CA TYR A 601 85.03 35.12 4.77
C TYR A 601 86.30 34.36 4.31
N ARG A 602 86.24 33.63 3.18
CA ARG A 602 87.37 32.84 2.65
C ARG A 602 88.38 33.63 1.82
N ARG A 603 88.11 34.88 1.45
CA ARG A 603 89.00 35.71 0.59
C ARG A 603 89.91 36.68 1.36
N GLY A 604 89.85 36.71 2.69
CA GLY A 604 90.60 37.67 3.53
C GLY A 604 91.98 37.25 4.05
N PHE A 605 92.42 36.01 3.86
CA PHE A 605 93.61 35.48 4.58
C PHE A 605 94.87 35.17 3.76
N ASN A 606 94.91 35.39 2.44
CA ASN A 606 96.09 35.09 1.62
C ASN A 606 96.72 36.34 0.96
N ARG A 607 97.45 37.13 1.75
CA ARG A 607 98.58 37.95 1.26
C ARG A 607 99.65 38.06 2.35
N VAL A 608 100.60 37.12 2.36
CA VAL A 608 101.92 37.31 2.98
C VAL A 608 102.92 37.48 1.85
N SER A 609 103.51 38.67 1.78
CA SER A 609 104.59 39.06 0.87
C SER A 609 105.90 38.44 1.35
N VAL A 610 106.60 37.68 0.51
CA VAL A 610 107.98 37.25 0.75
C VAL A 610 108.92 38.09 -0.10
N LEU A 611 109.86 38.75 0.60
CA LEU A 611 111.00 39.50 0.08
C LEU A 611 111.85 38.66 -0.88
N SER A 612 112.38 39.31 -1.92
CA SER A 612 113.57 38.86 -2.64
C SER A 612 114.68 39.90 -2.46
N VAL A 613 115.87 39.44 -2.06
CA VAL A 613 117.20 40.08 -2.12
C VAL A 613 118.20 38.92 -2.21
N PRO A 614 119.32 39.01 -2.93
CA PRO A 614 119.85 40.12 -3.74
C PRO A 614 119.63 39.97 -5.25
#